data_AF-A0A672HML0-F1
#
_entry.id   AF-A0A672HML0-F1
#
_cell.length_a   1.000
_cell.length_b   1.000
_cell.length_c   1.000
_cell.angle_alpha   90.00
_cell.angle_beta   90.00
_cell.angle_gamma   90.00
#
_symmetry.space_group_name_H-M   'P 1'
#
loop_
_entity.id
_entity.type
_entity.pdbx_description
1 polymer ?
#
loop_
_entity_poly.entity_id
_entity_poly.type
_entity_poly.pdbx_seq_one_letter_code
_entity_poly.pdbx_strand_id
1 'polypeptide(L)'
;MTRAAASLVLVLVALSSTFTKYVPKSGQRIPQSLSRGWGDQLNWAQTYEEALSLSQSTNKPLMVLFHLEDCSQSLKQALAHDDEIQRILDEDFVVLNVIVETLRHLLLHCYVIYYVHFPTDPSMRVRDDIVGPYSNRLYTYEPKDMKHLLENMKKAKKLLKVSALSHRTTPTSTHSLPESTAAEV
;
A
#
# COMPACT_ATOMS: atom_id res chain seq x y z
N MET A 1 -27.67 -41.78 -15.93
CA MET A 1 -27.63 -40.32 -16.14
C MET A 1 -27.17 -39.52 -14.90
N THR A 2 -27.06 -40.12 -13.71
CA THR A 2 -26.78 -39.41 -12.45
C THR A 2 -25.31 -39.04 -12.22
N ARG A 3 -24.35 -39.82 -12.71
CA ARG A 3 -22.91 -39.55 -12.54
C ARG A 3 -22.41 -38.32 -13.31
N ALA A 4 -22.88 -38.13 -14.55
CA ALA A 4 -22.52 -36.98 -15.36
C ALA A 4 -23.07 -35.67 -14.78
N ALA A 5 -24.29 -35.70 -14.24
CA ALA A 5 -24.90 -34.56 -13.56
C ALA A 5 -24.14 -34.21 -12.27
N ALA A 6 -23.74 -35.21 -11.47
CA ALA A 6 -22.96 -34.99 -10.25
C ALA A 6 -21.57 -34.39 -10.54
N SER A 7 -20.88 -34.86 -11.58
CA SER A 7 -19.60 -34.28 -12.02
C SER A 7 -19.76 -32.85 -12.54
N LEU A 8 -20.83 -32.55 -13.27
CA LEU A 8 -21.08 -31.19 -13.76
C LEU A 8 -21.36 -30.21 -12.61
N VAL A 9 -22.10 -30.65 -11.59
CA VAL A 9 -22.37 -29.86 -10.36
C VAL A 9 -21.09 -29.60 -9.59
N LEU A 10 -20.20 -30.60 -9.44
CA LEU A 10 -18.90 -30.39 -8.77
C LEU A 10 -17.99 -29.42 -9.52
N VAL A 11 -17.99 -29.47 -10.86
CA VAL A 11 -17.26 -28.53 -11.70
C VAL A 11 -17.84 -27.10 -11.58
N LEU A 12 -19.17 -26.96 -11.53
CA LEU A 12 -19.85 -25.67 -11.30
C LEU A 12 -19.54 -25.10 -9.91
N VAL A 13 -19.54 -25.91 -8.86
CA VAL A 13 -19.18 -25.48 -7.50
C VAL A 13 -17.71 -25.06 -7.44
N ALA A 14 -16.80 -25.83 -8.06
CA ALA A 14 -15.38 -25.47 -8.13
C ALA A 14 -15.15 -24.16 -8.91
N LEU A 15 -15.84 -23.95 -10.03
CA LEU A 15 -15.78 -22.70 -10.81
C LEU A 15 -16.41 -21.49 -10.08
N SER A 16 -17.41 -21.71 -9.22
CA SER A 16 -18.00 -20.63 -8.42
C SER A 16 -17.13 -20.24 -7.20
N SER A 17 -16.30 -21.17 -6.71
CA SER A 17 -15.44 -20.93 -5.55
C SER A 17 -14.22 -20.03 -5.81
N THR A 18 -13.94 -19.67 -7.07
CA THR A 18 -12.83 -18.76 -7.41
C THR A 18 -13.18 -17.27 -7.29
N PHE A 19 -14.44 -16.93 -6.98
CA PHE A 19 -14.88 -15.54 -6.75
C PHE A 19 -15.23 -15.32 -5.28
N THR A 20 -14.26 -15.54 -4.39
CA THR A 20 -14.42 -15.12 -2.99
C THR A 20 -14.30 -13.60 -2.92
N LYS A 21 -15.43 -12.90 -2.72
CA LYS A 21 -15.43 -11.49 -2.31
C LYS A 21 -14.58 -11.33 -1.06
N TYR A 22 -13.75 -10.29 -1.05
CA TYR A 22 -12.86 -10.07 0.07
C TYR A 22 -13.67 -9.71 1.35
N VAL A 23 -13.33 -10.35 2.47
CA VAL A 23 -13.94 -10.12 3.78
C VAL A 23 -12.92 -9.42 4.68
N PRO A 24 -13.22 -8.22 5.23
CA PRO A 24 -12.29 -7.43 6.03
C PRO A 24 -11.83 -8.11 7.32
N LYS A 25 -10.57 -7.91 7.73
CA LYS A 25 -10.02 -8.50 8.98
C LYS A 25 -10.53 -7.85 10.26
N SER A 26 -11.02 -6.62 10.18
CA SER A 26 -11.37 -5.80 11.32
C SER A 26 -12.88 -5.55 11.36
N GLY A 27 -13.53 -6.01 12.43
CA GLY A 27 -14.93 -5.66 12.75
C GLY A 27 -15.07 -4.24 13.35
N GLN A 28 -13.97 -3.54 13.61
CA GLN A 28 -14.00 -2.15 14.05
C GLN A 28 -14.17 -1.25 12.84
N ARG A 29 -15.41 -0.78 12.63
CA ARG A 29 -15.71 0.25 11.65
C ARG A 29 -15.01 1.53 12.07
N ILE A 30 -13.93 1.87 11.37
CA ILE A 30 -13.31 3.19 11.43
C ILE A 30 -14.38 4.24 11.05
N PRO A 31 -14.34 5.46 11.63
CA PRO A 31 -15.24 6.51 11.20
C PRO A 31 -15.25 6.61 9.67
N GLN A 32 -16.43 6.49 9.05
CA GLN A 32 -16.60 6.58 7.58
C GLN A 32 -16.00 7.87 6.98
N SER A 33 -15.73 8.87 7.82
CA SER A 33 -15.08 10.13 7.44
C SER A 33 -13.63 9.98 6.96
N LEU A 34 -12.90 8.92 7.35
CA LEU A 34 -11.51 8.72 6.95
C LEU A 34 -11.39 7.98 5.61
N SER A 35 -12.27 7.02 5.33
CA SER A 35 -12.25 6.25 4.07
C SER A 35 -12.73 7.07 2.89
N ARG A 36 -13.76 7.92 3.06
CA ARG A 36 -14.32 8.81 2.03
C ARG A 36 -14.70 8.09 0.72
N GLY A 37 -15.11 6.82 0.83
CA GLY A 37 -15.48 5.97 -0.30
C GLY A 37 -14.32 5.27 -1.02
N TRP A 38 -13.09 5.33 -0.50
CA TRP A 38 -11.93 4.61 -1.05
C TRP A 38 -11.81 3.15 -0.58
N GLY A 39 -12.61 2.74 0.41
CA GLY A 39 -12.53 1.43 1.05
C GLY A 39 -12.93 1.56 2.51
N ASP A 40 -14.24 1.55 2.77
CA ASP A 40 -14.82 1.78 4.10
C ASP A 40 -14.46 0.67 5.11
N GLN A 41 -14.03 -0.47 4.59
CA GLN A 41 -13.55 -1.61 5.32
C GLN A 41 -12.09 -1.53 5.77
N LEU A 42 -11.30 -0.61 5.22
CA LEU A 42 -9.86 -0.53 5.48
C LEU A 42 -9.57 0.18 6.80
N ASN A 43 -8.44 -0.19 7.41
CA ASN A 43 -7.94 0.48 8.59
C ASN A 43 -7.10 1.74 8.22
N TRP A 44 -7.78 2.86 7.98
CA TRP A 44 -7.16 4.16 7.67
C TRP A 44 -6.47 4.80 8.89
N ALA A 45 -5.20 5.16 8.72
CA ALA A 45 -4.50 6.05 9.64
C ALA A 45 -5.08 7.47 9.57
N GLN A 46 -5.04 8.19 10.68
CA GLN A 46 -5.61 9.53 10.80
C GLN A 46 -4.60 10.64 10.47
N THR A 47 -3.33 10.46 10.84
CA THR A 47 -2.26 11.43 10.54
C THR A 47 -1.07 10.78 9.86
N TYR A 48 -0.20 11.61 9.28
CA TYR A 48 1.01 11.14 8.61
C TYR A 48 1.99 10.52 9.61
N GLU A 49 2.13 11.11 10.80
CA GLU A 49 3.02 10.64 11.87
C GLU A 49 2.56 9.29 12.41
N GLU A 50 1.25 9.12 12.62
CA GLU A 50 0.67 7.84 13.00
C GLU A 50 0.93 6.79 11.91
N ALA A 51 0.66 7.12 10.65
CA ALA A 51 0.84 6.21 9.54
C ALA A 51 2.30 5.75 9.38
N LEU A 52 3.26 6.66 9.60
CA LEU A 52 4.69 6.33 9.62
C LEU A 52 5.06 5.43 10.80
N SER A 53 4.59 5.75 12.01
CA SER A 53 4.83 4.93 13.20
C SER A 53 4.27 3.51 13.04
N LEU A 54 3.06 3.39 12.50
CA LEU A 54 2.44 2.10 12.17
C LEU A 54 3.23 1.35 11.09
N SER A 55 3.67 2.04 10.04
CA SER A 55 4.47 1.45 8.97
C SER A 55 5.76 0.84 9.54
N GLN A 56 6.45 1.57 10.42
CA GLN A 56 7.67 1.12 11.09
C GLN A 56 7.44 -0.07 12.02
N SER A 57 6.48 0.05 12.94
CA SER A 57 6.21 -0.98 13.93
C SER A 57 5.65 -2.28 13.33
N THR A 58 4.88 -2.20 12.24
CA THR A 58 4.30 -3.37 11.56
C THR A 58 5.15 -3.90 10.41
N ASN A 59 6.23 -3.19 10.06
CA ASN A 59 7.05 -3.47 8.89
C ASN A 59 6.21 -3.64 7.60
N LYS A 60 5.28 -2.70 7.38
CA LYS A 60 4.43 -2.65 6.19
C LYS A 60 4.73 -1.38 5.38
N PRO A 61 4.70 -1.42 4.04
CA PRO A 61 4.72 -0.20 3.24
C PRO A 61 3.55 0.72 3.60
N LEU A 62 3.80 2.03 3.65
CA LEU A 62 2.76 3.04 3.79
C LEU A 62 2.33 3.51 2.40
N MET A 63 1.04 3.38 2.09
CA MET A 63 0.37 4.02 0.97
C MET A 63 -0.29 5.32 1.43
N VAL A 64 0.10 6.44 0.82
CA VAL A 64 -0.61 7.72 0.98
C VAL A 64 -1.40 8.02 -0.28
N LEU A 65 -2.66 8.41 -0.09
CA LEU A 65 -3.64 8.68 -1.14
C LEU A 65 -4.03 10.15 -1.06
N PHE A 66 -3.39 10.98 -1.89
CA PHE A 66 -3.76 12.39 -1.99
C PHE A 66 -4.87 12.57 -3.01
N HIS A 67 -5.93 13.30 -2.66
CA HIS A 67 -6.99 13.65 -3.59
C HIS A 67 -7.62 15.01 -3.29
N LEU A 68 -8.31 15.61 -4.27
CA LEU A 68 -9.18 16.75 -4.03
C LEU A 68 -10.53 16.27 -3.45
N GLU A 69 -11.26 17.14 -2.76
CA GLU A 69 -12.59 16.80 -2.23
C GLU A 69 -13.55 16.35 -3.34
N ASP A 70 -13.57 17.09 -4.46
CA ASP A 70 -14.38 16.84 -5.65
C ASP A 70 -13.74 15.81 -6.63
N CYS A 71 -13.01 14.83 -6.09
CA CYS A 71 -12.36 13.80 -6.89
C CYS A 71 -13.37 12.89 -7.63
N SER A 72 -13.04 12.49 -8.86
CA SER A 72 -13.90 11.63 -9.70
C SER A 72 -14.36 10.37 -8.97
N GLN A 73 -15.69 10.19 -8.89
CA GLN A 73 -16.29 9.04 -8.21
C GLN A 73 -15.94 7.70 -8.87
N SER A 74 -15.69 7.69 -10.18
CA SER A 74 -15.32 6.48 -10.93
C SER A 74 -14.01 5.85 -10.42
N LEU A 75 -13.03 6.67 -10.02
CA LEU A 75 -11.76 6.17 -9.50
C LEU A 75 -11.90 5.62 -8.09
N LYS A 76 -12.65 6.33 -7.23
CA LYS A 76 -13.01 5.84 -5.89
C LYS A 76 -13.69 4.49 -5.97
N GLN A 77 -14.69 4.36 -6.86
CA GLN A 77 -15.41 3.13 -7.08
C GLN A 77 -14.50 2.02 -7.63
N ALA A 78 -13.66 2.31 -8.63
CA ALA A 78 -12.75 1.31 -9.19
C ALA A 78 -11.81 0.72 -8.13
N LEU A 79 -11.28 1.56 -7.22
CA LEU A 79 -10.41 1.11 -6.14
C LEU A 79 -11.19 0.38 -5.03
N ALA A 80 -12.35 0.90 -4.63
CA ALA A 80 -13.17 0.34 -3.56
C ALA A 80 -13.80 -1.02 -3.90
N HIS A 81 -14.04 -1.30 -5.18
CA HIS A 81 -14.68 -2.54 -5.66
C HIS A 81 -13.69 -3.59 -6.17
N ASP A 82 -12.39 -3.28 -6.23
CA ASP A 82 -11.37 -4.27 -6.60
C ASP A 82 -10.97 -5.09 -5.35
N ASP A 83 -11.49 -6.31 -5.27
CA ASP A 83 -11.28 -7.22 -4.13
C ASP A 83 -9.79 -7.51 -3.87
N GLU A 84 -8.96 -7.60 -4.92
CA GLU A 84 -7.53 -7.90 -4.76
C GLU A 84 -6.78 -6.70 -4.21
N ILE A 85 -7.08 -5.50 -4.71
CA ILE A 85 -6.53 -4.25 -4.19
C ILE A 85 -6.96 -4.07 -2.73
N GLN A 86 -8.25 -4.17 -2.42
CA GLN A 86 -8.76 -4.01 -1.05
C GLN A 86 -8.11 -5.00 -0.07
N ARG A 87 -7.95 -6.26 -0.47
CA ARG A 87 -7.24 -7.26 0.33
C ARG A 87 -5.79 -6.85 0.58
N ILE A 88 -5.04 -6.49 -0.46
CA ILE A 88 -3.64 -6.12 -0.29
C ILE A 88 -3.51 -4.88 0.60
N LEU A 89 -4.42 -3.91 0.47
CA LEU A 89 -4.42 -2.71 1.31
C LEU A 89 -4.61 -3.03 2.79
N ASP A 90 -5.60 -3.86 3.13
CA ASP A 90 -5.85 -4.25 4.53
C ASP A 90 -4.74 -5.13 5.11
N GLU A 91 -4.27 -6.10 4.32
CA GLU A 91 -3.36 -7.11 4.83
C GLU A 91 -1.90 -6.63 4.87
N ASP A 92 -1.47 -5.91 3.84
CA ASP A 92 -0.05 -5.68 3.59
C ASP A 92 0.38 -4.21 3.67
N PHE A 93 -0.53 -3.25 3.72
CA PHE A 93 -0.20 -1.83 3.75
C PHE A 93 -0.67 -1.15 5.03
N VAL A 94 -0.03 -0.03 5.35
CA VAL A 94 -0.66 1.04 6.13
C VAL A 94 -1.22 2.04 5.12
N VAL A 95 -2.45 2.51 5.30
CA VAL A 95 -3.12 3.40 4.35
C VAL A 95 -3.50 4.72 5.00
N LEU A 96 -3.21 5.82 4.30
CA LEU A 96 -3.53 7.19 4.73
C LEU A 96 -4.25 7.93 3.60
N ASN A 97 -5.35 8.59 3.93
CA ASN A 97 -6.14 9.40 2.99
C ASN A 97 -5.99 10.89 3.32
N VAL A 98 -5.47 11.67 2.36
CA VAL A 98 -5.22 13.11 2.51
C VAL A 98 -6.00 13.90 1.47
N ILE A 99 -6.84 14.84 1.94
CA ILE A 99 -7.45 15.84 1.07
C ILE A 99 -6.47 17.01 0.89
N VAL A 100 -6.20 17.37 -0.36
CA VAL A 100 -5.36 18.52 -0.69
C VAL A 100 -6.25 19.70 -1.10
N GLU A 101 -6.30 20.75 -0.29
CA GLU A 101 -7.10 21.95 -0.60
C GLU A 101 -6.28 23.02 -1.34
N THR A 102 -5.02 23.19 -0.94
CA THR A 102 -4.15 24.30 -1.33
C THR A 102 -3.60 24.24 -2.76
N LEU A 103 -3.71 23.10 -3.44
CA LEU A 103 -3.22 22.91 -4.81
C LEU A 103 -4.35 22.82 -5.86
N ARG A 104 -5.59 23.18 -5.48
CA ARG A 104 -6.77 23.10 -6.36
C ARG A 104 -6.57 23.80 -7.71
N HIS A 105 -5.88 24.93 -7.74
CA HIS A 105 -5.62 25.69 -8.97
C HIS A 105 -4.57 25.05 -9.89
N LEU A 106 -3.69 24.20 -9.34
CA LEU A 106 -2.62 23.51 -10.08
C LEU A 106 -3.04 22.08 -10.47
N LEU A 107 -3.97 21.48 -9.73
CA LEU A 107 -4.51 20.15 -9.98
C LEU A 107 -5.83 20.25 -10.77
N LEU A 108 -5.71 20.55 -12.05
CA LEU A 108 -6.83 20.66 -13.01
C LEU A 108 -7.65 19.37 -13.16
N HIS A 109 -7.13 18.22 -12.70
CA HIS A 109 -7.84 16.96 -12.69
C HIS A 109 -7.74 16.30 -11.32
N CYS A 110 -8.71 15.43 -11.07
CA CYS A 110 -8.78 14.56 -9.90
C CYS A 110 -7.62 13.56 -9.94
N TYR A 111 -6.48 13.93 -9.36
CA TYR A 111 -5.32 13.06 -9.28
C TYR A 111 -5.33 12.31 -7.96
N VAL A 112 -5.17 10.98 -8.04
CA VAL A 112 -4.69 10.19 -6.92
C VAL A 112 -3.19 10.12 -7.03
N ILE A 113 -2.48 10.80 -6.15
CA ILE A 113 -1.04 10.58 -6.00
C ILE A 113 -0.89 9.40 -5.06
N TYR A 114 -0.47 8.26 -5.60
CA TYR A 114 -0.07 7.09 -4.83
C TYR A 114 1.39 7.24 -4.42
N TYR A 115 1.65 7.17 -3.14
CA TYR A 115 3.00 7.27 -2.60
C TYR A 115 3.29 6.08 -1.71
N VAL A 116 4.39 5.37 -1.96
CA VAL A 116 4.84 4.25 -1.12
C VAL A 116 6.08 4.64 -0.35
N HIS A 117 5.98 4.54 0.97
CA HIS A 117 7.12 4.68 1.88
C HIS A 117 7.48 3.31 2.48
N PHE A 118 8.79 3.01 2.62
CA PHE A 118 9.25 1.80 3.29
C PHE A 118 9.78 2.06 4.71
N PRO A 119 9.35 1.24 5.68
CA PRO A 119 9.78 1.39 7.08
C PRO A 119 11.23 0.99 7.34
N THR A 120 11.82 0.11 6.51
CA THR A 120 13.19 -0.37 6.69
C THR A 120 14.25 0.60 6.18
N ASP A 121 13.86 1.72 5.56
CA ASP A 121 14.80 2.73 5.10
C ASP A 121 14.96 3.82 6.17
N PRO A 122 16.13 3.94 6.83
CA PRO A 122 16.37 4.99 7.83
C PRO A 122 16.28 6.41 7.23
N SER A 123 16.32 6.56 5.91
CA SER A 123 16.18 7.84 5.22
C SER A 123 14.74 8.25 4.93
N MET A 124 13.76 7.41 5.28
CA MET A 124 12.33 7.72 5.10
C MET A 124 11.99 8.18 3.67
N ARG A 125 12.61 7.54 2.66
CA ARG A 125 12.54 8.02 1.29
C ARG A 125 11.26 7.62 0.57
N VAL A 126 10.79 8.58 -0.22
CA VAL A 126 9.87 8.39 -1.35
C VAL A 126 10.42 7.31 -2.28
N ARG A 127 9.56 6.43 -2.78
CA ARG A 127 9.91 5.58 -3.93
C ARG A 127 9.55 6.28 -5.24
N ASP A 128 10.57 6.80 -5.90
CA ASP A 128 10.50 7.41 -7.24
C ASP A 128 10.53 6.37 -8.39
N ASP A 129 10.85 5.11 -8.09
CA ASP A 129 10.86 4.00 -9.05
C ASP A 129 9.53 3.25 -9.16
N ILE A 130 8.52 3.60 -8.35
CA ILE A 130 7.16 3.04 -8.41
C ILE A 130 6.23 4.13 -8.94
N VAL A 131 6.10 4.18 -10.26
CA VAL A 131 5.35 5.22 -10.97
C VAL A 131 4.16 4.63 -11.71
N GLY A 132 3.10 5.43 -11.79
CA GLY A 132 1.94 5.24 -12.65
C GLY A 132 2.29 5.33 -14.14
N PRO A 133 1.29 5.14 -15.00
CA PRO A 133 1.53 4.95 -16.44
C PRO A 133 1.81 6.24 -17.21
N TYR A 134 1.68 7.42 -16.57
CA TYR A 134 1.77 8.71 -17.24
C TYR A 134 3.08 9.43 -16.91
N SER A 135 3.93 9.66 -17.91
CA SER A 135 5.24 10.32 -17.75
C SER A 135 5.14 11.77 -17.25
N ASN A 136 4.08 12.47 -17.60
CA ASN A 136 3.84 13.86 -17.19
C ASN A 136 3.16 13.99 -15.80
N ARG A 137 2.73 12.88 -15.19
CA ARG A 137 2.05 12.83 -13.89
C ARG A 137 2.33 11.48 -13.21
N LEU A 138 3.59 11.31 -12.83
CA LEU A 138 4.19 10.02 -12.45
C LEU A 138 3.45 9.23 -11.37
N TYR A 139 2.66 9.85 -10.50
CA TYR A 139 1.99 9.15 -9.40
C TYR A 139 0.49 9.03 -9.58
N THR A 140 -0.04 9.44 -10.74
CA THR A 140 -1.47 9.44 -11.06
C THR A 140 -1.96 8.10 -11.61
N TYR A 141 -3.19 7.75 -11.24
CA TYR A 141 -3.94 6.62 -11.78
C TYR A 141 -5.34 7.07 -12.21
N GLU A 142 -5.85 6.48 -13.29
CA GLU A 142 -7.25 6.56 -13.73
C GLU A 142 -7.97 5.23 -13.45
N PRO A 143 -9.32 5.18 -13.54
CA PRO A 143 -10.07 3.94 -13.28
C PRO A 143 -9.61 2.74 -14.13
N LYS A 144 -9.13 2.98 -15.35
CA LYS A 144 -8.62 1.92 -16.25
C LYS A 144 -7.25 1.36 -15.82
N ASP A 145 -6.56 2.04 -14.91
CA ASP A 145 -5.18 1.73 -14.51
C ASP A 145 -5.10 0.84 -13.25
N MET A 146 -6.22 0.32 -12.74
CA MET A 146 -6.23 -0.51 -11.51
C MET A 146 -5.29 -1.70 -11.58
N LYS A 147 -5.16 -2.32 -12.77
CA LYS A 147 -4.18 -3.39 -12.98
C LYS A 147 -2.74 -2.91 -12.80
N HIS A 148 -2.40 -1.71 -13.31
CA HIS A 148 -1.06 -1.12 -13.15
C HIS A 148 -0.78 -0.75 -11.69
N LEU A 149 -1.79 -0.20 -11.00
CA LEU A 149 -1.73 0.09 -9.56
C LEU A 149 -1.44 -1.19 -8.75
N LEU A 150 -2.18 -2.26 -9.04
CA LEU A 150 -2.00 -3.56 -8.38
C LEU A 150 -0.59 -4.12 -8.58
N GLU A 151 -0.03 -4.05 -9.79
CA GLU A 151 1.35 -4.47 -10.04
C GLU A 151 2.37 -3.61 -9.29
N ASN A 152 2.13 -2.30 -9.18
CA ASN A 152 2.95 -1.41 -8.37
C ASN A 152 2.88 -1.74 -6.87
N MET A 153 1.69 -2.07 -6.34
CA MET A 153 1.53 -2.53 -4.96
C MET A 153 2.28 -3.85 -4.72
N LYS A 154 2.22 -4.80 -5.67
CA LYS A 154 2.98 -6.05 -5.62
C LYS A 154 4.50 -5.79 -5.67
N LYS A 155 4.95 -4.88 -6.54
CA LYS A 155 6.35 -4.45 -6.65
C LYS A 155 6.81 -3.85 -5.31
N ALA A 156 6.00 -2.98 -4.71
CA ALA A 156 6.31 -2.39 -3.42
C ALA A 156 6.56 -3.45 -2.33
N LYS A 157 5.65 -4.41 -2.19
CA LYS A 157 5.82 -5.51 -1.22
C LYS A 157 7.10 -6.31 -1.43
N LYS A 158 7.48 -6.58 -2.68
CA LYS A 158 8.71 -7.32 -3.01
C LYS A 158 9.95 -6.54 -2.58
N LEU A 159 9.97 -5.24 -2.86
CA LEU A 159 11.09 -4.36 -2.54
C LEU A 159 11.31 -4.24 -1.03
N LEU A 160 10.24 -4.17 -0.23
CA LEU A 160 10.37 -4.18 1.24
C LEU A 160 11.03 -5.45 1.79
N LYS A 161 10.69 -6.60 1.21
CA LYS A 161 11.28 -7.88 1.63
C LYS A 161 12.77 -7.91 1.34
N VAL A 162 13.19 -7.40 0.18
CA VAL A 162 14.60 -7.33 -0.22
C VAL A 162 15.38 -6.38 0.70
N SER A 163 14.85 -5.19 1.01
CA SER A 163 15.52 -4.26 1.92
C SER A 163 15.65 -4.81 3.35
N ALA A 164 14.61 -5.48 3.86
CA ALA A 164 14.65 -6.15 5.17
C ALA A 164 15.72 -7.26 5.24
N LEU A 165 15.92 -8.01 4.15
CA LEU A 165 16.95 -9.04 4.06
C LEU A 165 18.36 -8.44 4.02
N SER A 166 18.56 -7.36 3.25
CA SER A 166 19.86 -6.67 3.13
C SER A 166 20.35 -6.11 4.46
N HIS A 167 19.44 -5.56 5.29
CA HIS A 167 19.81 -5.05 6.62
C HIS A 167 20.19 -6.15 7.62
N ARG A 168 19.71 -7.38 7.42
CA ARG A 168 20.00 -8.51 8.31
C ARG A 168 21.40 -9.10 8.08
N THR A 169 22.02 -8.81 6.94
CA THR A 169 23.32 -9.36 6.54
C THR A 169 24.53 -8.47 6.85
N THR A 170 24.35 -7.29 7.45
CA THR A 170 25.49 -6.47 7.92
C THR A 170 26.06 -7.06 9.22
N PRO A 171 27.30 -7.60 9.24
CA PRO A 171 27.93 -8.00 10.49
C PRO A 171 28.33 -6.73 11.24
N THR A 172 27.93 -6.62 12.50
CA THR A 172 28.45 -5.62 13.44
C THR A 172 29.97 -5.83 13.56
N SER A 173 30.75 -5.07 12.81
CA SER A 173 32.20 -4.99 13.00
C SER A 173 32.45 -4.15 14.26
N THR A 174 32.54 -4.82 15.40
CA THR A 174 33.08 -4.24 16.64
C THR A 174 34.56 -3.91 16.39
N HIS A 175 34.85 -2.67 15.99
CA HIS A 175 36.23 -2.18 15.96
C HIS A 175 36.60 -1.70 17.36
N SER A 176 37.22 -2.59 18.13
CA SER A 176 37.88 -2.29 19.40
C SER A 176 38.95 -1.22 19.16
N LEU A 177 38.89 -0.11 19.90
CA LEU A 177 40.00 0.83 20.02
C LEU A 177 41.13 0.15 20.81
N PRO A 178 42.40 0.23 20.36
CA PRO A 178 43.50 -0.18 21.22
C PRO A 178 43.76 0.89 22.28
N GLU A 179 43.89 0.40 23.50
CA GLU A 179 44.30 1.11 24.71
C GLU A 179 45.69 1.73 24.49
N SER A 180 45.77 3.06 24.51
CA SER A 180 47.04 3.79 24.42
C SER A 180 47.73 3.75 25.77
N THR A 181 48.71 2.86 25.92
CA THR A 181 49.64 2.85 27.04
C THR A 181 50.53 4.09 27.04
N ALA A 182 50.72 4.64 28.23
CA ALA A 182 51.68 5.67 28.55
C ALA A 182 53.12 5.20 28.33
N ALA A 183 54.00 6.10 27.88
CA ALA A 183 55.43 6.02 28.12
C ALA A 183 56.05 7.43 28.16
N GLU A 184 56.76 7.69 29.25
CA GLU A 184 57.73 8.78 29.49
C GLU A 184 58.68 9.02 28.32
N VAL A 185 59.03 10.29 28.03
CA VAL A 185 60.28 10.98 28.41
C VAL A 185 60.07 12.50 28.29
#